data_AF-A0AAD9KQQ2-F1
#
_entry.id   AF-A0AAD9KQQ2-F1
#
_cell.length_a   1.000
_cell.length_b   1.000
_cell.length_c   1.000
_cell.angle_alpha   90.00
_cell.angle_beta   90.00
_cell.angle_gamma   90.00
#
_symmetry.space_group_name_H-M   'P 1'
#
loop_
_entity.id
_entity.type
_entity.pdbx_description
1 polymer ?
#
loop_
_entity_poly.entity_id
_entity_poly.type
_entity_poly.pdbx_seq_one_letter_code
_entity_poly.pdbx_strand_id
1 'polypeptide(L)'
;MCDVIGSSDYFWHYTDVHYDPTYETTQESCNVNVSDSPFGSYECDSPWRLVVSSVNAMKRIGPKPAFIVWSGDTVHHPKNPKDLSREKVIEVMKNLTTLLRTTFPGVAVFPCLGNHDYFPHNQFPARDNAYYGGLSQLWRPWLRETDAGVTFTQGRFLDDFALPFLPEGMRKY
;
A
#
# COMPACT_ATOMS: atom_id res chain seq x y z
N MET A 1 5.45 -34.15 -14.98
CA MET A 1 6.44 -33.51 -14.10
C MET A 1 5.69 -32.37 -13.42
N CYS A 2 5.15 -32.61 -12.23
CA CYS A 2 4.46 -31.58 -11.46
C CYS A 2 5.53 -30.76 -10.75
N ASP A 3 5.66 -29.48 -11.11
CA ASP A 3 6.38 -28.54 -10.26
C ASP A 3 5.61 -28.43 -8.95
N VAL A 4 6.17 -29.00 -7.88
CA VAL A 4 5.81 -28.62 -6.53
C VAL A 4 6.30 -27.18 -6.40
N ILE A 5 5.40 -26.21 -6.56
CA ILE A 5 5.67 -24.81 -6.27
C ILE A 5 6.08 -24.77 -4.80
N GLY A 6 7.39 -24.69 -4.55
CA GLY A 6 7.93 -24.61 -3.20
C GLY A 6 7.27 -23.44 -2.49
N SER A 7 6.64 -23.72 -1.35
CA SER A 7 6.13 -22.67 -0.46
C SER A 7 7.28 -21.76 -0.11
N SER A 8 7.13 -20.46 -0.35
CA SER A 8 8.03 -19.52 0.27
C SER A 8 7.66 -19.44 1.76
N ASP A 9 8.64 -19.56 2.64
CA ASP A 9 8.41 -19.59 4.10
C ASP A 9 8.47 -18.19 4.74
N TYR A 10 8.47 -17.14 3.91
CA TYR A 10 8.50 -15.75 4.38
C TYR A 10 7.50 -14.88 3.64
N PHE A 11 7.16 -13.77 4.29
CA PHE A 11 6.37 -12.69 3.73
C PHE A 11 7.09 -11.36 3.96
N TRP A 12 6.74 -10.35 3.17
CA TRP A 12 7.16 -8.97 3.44
C TRP A 12 6.08 -8.25 4.23
N HIS A 13 6.47 -7.42 5.18
CA HIS A 13 5.61 -6.41 5.80
C HIS A 13 6.13 -5.03 5.41
N TYR A 14 5.27 -4.23 4.78
CA TYR A 14 5.59 -2.90 4.27
C TYR A 14 4.56 -1.89 4.82
N THR A 15 5.01 -0.77 5.36
CA THR A 15 4.13 0.15 6.10
C THR A 15 4.70 1.57 6.11
N ASP A 16 3.85 2.55 6.43
CA ASP A 16 4.23 3.94 6.76
C ASP A 16 5.16 4.52 5.69
N VAL A 17 4.76 4.33 4.44
CA VAL A 17 5.54 4.72 3.26
C VAL A 17 5.60 6.23 3.17
N HIS A 18 4.49 6.90 3.50
CA HIS A 18 4.29 8.34 3.39
C HIS A 18 4.98 8.90 2.15
N TYR A 19 4.47 8.56 0.96
CA TYR A 19 4.99 9.10 -0.27
C TYR A 19 4.54 10.57 -0.41
N ASP A 20 5.51 11.48 -0.49
CA ASP A 20 5.31 12.88 -0.88
C ASP A 20 5.60 13.07 -2.38
N PRO A 21 4.56 13.21 -3.25
CA PRO A 21 4.73 13.47 -4.67
C PRO A 21 5.37 14.83 -4.98
N THR A 22 5.42 15.72 -3.99
CA THR A 22 5.89 17.09 -4.12
C THR A 22 7.30 17.29 -3.59
N TYR A 23 7.97 16.25 -3.12
CA TYR A 23 9.32 16.32 -2.55
C TYR A 23 10.33 17.06 -3.46
N GLU A 24 10.24 16.88 -4.79
CA GLU A 24 11.14 17.55 -5.75
C GLU A 24 10.66 18.97 -6.14
N THR A 25 9.52 19.42 -5.62
CA THR A 25 8.87 20.69 -5.97
C THR A 25 8.50 21.49 -4.74
N THR A 26 7.24 21.46 -4.31
CA THR A 26 6.71 22.30 -3.22
C THR A 26 7.01 21.78 -1.82
N GLN A 27 7.49 20.53 -1.69
CA GLN A 27 7.94 19.96 -0.42
C GLN A 27 6.89 20.11 0.68
N GLU A 28 5.66 19.66 0.38
CA GLU A 28 4.47 19.86 1.22
C GLU A 28 4.62 19.18 2.58
N SER A 29 5.39 18.08 2.68
CA SER A 29 5.65 17.38 3.94
C SER A 29 6.92 17.80 4.69
N CYS A 30 7.75 18.67 4.11
CA CYS A 30 9.06 18.97 4.66
C CYS A 30 9.05 20.12 5.67
N ASN A 31 9.66 19.97 6.84
CA ASN A 31 9.82 21.06 7.81
C ASN A 31 10.86 22.11 7.38
N VAL A 32 11.80 21.72 6.52
CA VAL A 32 12.86 22.59 5.99
C VAL A 32 12.92 22.44 4.48
N ASN A 33 13.47 23.45 3.79
CA ASN A 33 13.76 23.30 2.37
C ASN A 33 14.97 22.38 2.20
N VAL A 34 14.74 21.24 1.54
CA VAL A 34 15.77 20.26 1.22
C VAL A 34 16.21 20.46 -0.22
N SER A 35 17.52 20.41 -0.45
CA SER A 35 18.14 20.41 -1.78
C SER A 35 19.21 19.33 -1.82
N ASP A 36 19.48 18.81 -3.01
CA ASP A 36 20.50 17.79 -3.26
C ASP A 36 20.41 16.51 -2.40
N SER A 37 19.21 16.16 -1.92
CA SER A 37 18.96 14.92 -1.18
C SER A 37 17.98 13.99 -1.91
N PRO A 38 18.48 13.11 -2.81
CA PRO A 38 17.63 12.35 -3.73
C PRO A 38 16.83 11.23 -3.07
N PHE A 39 17.22 10.78 -1.88
CA PHE A 39 16.56 9.67 -1.18
C PHE A 39 15.78 10.10 0.05
N GLY A 40 15.59 11.40 0.25
CA GLY A 40 14.82 11.92 1.38
C GLY A 40 15.65 12.72 2.36
N SER A 41 14.98 13.30 3.34
CA SER A 41 15.57 13.96 4.48
C SER A 41 14.79 13.52 5.71
N TYR A 42 15.42 13.52 6.88
CA TYR A 42 14.70 13.25 8.13
C TYR A 42 13.61 14.28 8.45
N GLU A 43 13.66 15.44 7.80
CA GLU A 43 12.70 16.52 7.94
C GLU A 43 11.52 16.42 6.95
N CYS A 44 11.42 15.35 6.17
CA CYS A 44 10.43 15.16 5.12
C CYS A 44 9.86 13.74 5.13
N ASP A 45 8.70 13.58 4.52
CA ASP A 45 8.23 12.26 4.11
C ASP A 45 8.96 11.75 2.84
N SER A 46 8.69 10.51 2.46
CA SER A 46 9.48 9.77 1.46
C SER A 46 9.32 10.34 0.04
N PRO A 47 10.41 10.67 -0.67
CA PRO A 47 10.34 10.87 -2.12
C PRO A 47 10.06 9.57 -2.85
N TRP A 48 9.52 9.67 -4.07
CA TRP A 48 9.26 8.50 -4.91
C TRP A 48 10.49 7.61 -5.11
N ARG A 49 11.67 8.24 -5.24
CA ARG A 49 12.93 7.52 -5.41
C ARG A 49 13.26 6.61 -4.23
N LEU A 50 12.93 7.00 -3.00
CA LEU A 50 13.08 6.15 -1.82
C LEU A 50 12.09 4.98 -1.85
N VAL A 51 10.82 5.27 -2.16
CA VAL A 51 9.75 4.25 -2.28
C VAL A 51 10.10 3.18 -3.33
N VAL A 52 10.57 3.59 -4.50
CA VAL A 52 11.02 2.66 -5.54
C VAL A 52 12.27 1.89 -5.09
N SER A 53 13.20 2.55 -4.40
CA SER A 53 14.42 1.90 -3.89
C SER A 53 14.10 0.81 -2.87
N SER A 54 13.17 1.04 -1.93
CA SER A 54 12.78 0.08 -0.90
C SER A 54 12.08 -1.15 -1.52
N VAL A 55 11.13 -0.95 -2.43
CA VAL A 55 10.43 -2.04 -3.11
C VAL A 55 11.39 -2.86 -3.99
N ASN A 56 12.33 -2.21 -4.67
CA ASN A 56 13.39 -2.90 -5.40
C ASN A 56 14.34 -3.66 -4.47
N ALA A 57 14.63 -3.14 -3.27
CA ALA A 57 15.42 -3.85 -2.28
C ALA A 57 14.71 -5.11 -1.79
N MET A 58 13.41 -5.04 -1.49
CA MET A 58 12.58 -6.22 -1.18
C MET A 58 12.70 -7.26 -2.29
N LYS A 59 12.60 -6.86 -3.56
CA LYS A 59 12.73 -7.77 -4.70
C LYS A 59 14.12 -8.42 -4.78
N ARG A 60 15.19 -7.67 -4.53
CA ARG A 60 16.56 -8.20 -4.55
C ARG A 60 16.83 -9.18 -3.41
N ILE A 61 16.33 -8.88 -2.20
CA ILE A 61 16.56 -9.69 -1.00
C ILE A 61 15.71 -10.96 -1.02
N GLY A 62 14.42 -10.82 -1.34
CA GLY A 62 13.42 -11.88 -1.28
C GLY A 62 12.43 -11.76 -2.44
N PRO A 63 12.79 -12.25 -3.65
CA PRO A 63 12.03 -11.98 -4.88
C PRO A 63 10.70 -12.73 -5.00
N LYS A 64 10.48 -13.75 -4.17
CA LYS A 64 9.36 -14.70 -4.21
C LYS A 64 8.81 -14.92 -2.80
N PRO A 65 8.27 -13.90 -2.12
CA PRO A 65 7.57 -14.09 -0.85
C PRO A 65 6.29 -14.90 -1.06
N ALA A 66 5.74 -15.52 0.00
CA ALA A 66 4.42 -16.14 -0.07
C ALA A 66 3.32 -15.10 -0.33
N PHE A 67 3.44 -13.95 0.34
CA PHE A 67 2.56 -12.80 0.21
C PHE A 67 3.26 -11.54 0.74
N ILE A 68 2.59 -10.39 0.62
CA ILE A 68 3.02 -9.11 1.19
C ILE A 68 1.88 -8.56 2.04
N VAL A 69 2.17 -8.08 3.24
CA VAL A 69 1.27 -7.25 4.05
C VAL A 69 1.66 -5.81 3.82
N TRP A 70 0.69 -4.97 3.43
CA TRP A 70 0.86 -3.53 3.33
C TRP A 70 -0.08 -2.85 4.30
N SER A 71 0.42 -2.39 5.47
CA SER A 71 -0.45 -1.90 6.54
C SER A 71 -0.80 -0.40 6.47
N GLY A 72 -0.70 0.21 5.29
CA GLY A 72 -1.17 1.57 5.04
C GLY A 72 -0.17 2.67 5.38
N ASP A 73 -0.71 3.86 5.62
CA ASP A 73 -0.02 5.14 5.84
C ASP A 73 0.93 5.48 4.69
N THR A 74 0.30 5.68 3.54
CA THR A 74 0.96 5.83 2.24
C THR A 74 1.01 7.28 1.79
N VAL A 75 0.07 8.10 2.25
CA VAL A 75 0.01 9.53 1.91
C VAL A 75 0.86 10.33 2.88
N HIS A 76 1.57 11.34 2.37
CA HIS A 76 2.37 12.25 3.18
C HIS A 76 1.55 13.07 4.20
N HIS A 77 2.26 13.68 5.14
CA HIS A 77 1.80 14.64 6.13
C HIS A 77 1.96 16.07 5.57
N PRO A 78 0.96 16.65 4.89
CA PRO A 78 1.09 18.01 4.40
C PRO A 78 1.12 19.01 5.55
N LYS A 79 1.99 20.02 5.47
CA LYS A 79 2.00 21.16 6.39
C LYS A 79 0.66 21.90 6.41
N ASN A 80 -0.01 21.98 5.26
CA ASN A 80 -1.34 22.57 5.14
C ASN A 80 -2.33 21.51 4.61
N PRO A 81 -3.37 21.15 5.39
CA PRO A 81 -4.33 20.12 4.97
C PRO A 81 -5.05 20.40 3.65
N LYS A 82 -5.12 21.67 3.22
CA LYS A 82 -5.73 22.07 1.94
C LYS A 82 -4.91 21.63 0.71
N ASP A 83 -3.66 21.25 0.91
CA ASP A 83 -2.80 20.80 -0.17
C ASP A 83 -3.09 19.35 -0.55
N LEU A 84 -3.83 18.61 0.29
CA LEU A 84 -4.39 17.30 -0.07
C LEU A 84 -5.81 17.41 -0.61
N SER A 85 -6.19 16.40 -1.41
CA SER A 85 -7.56 16.15 -1.84
C SER A 85 -7.80 14.63 -1.92
N ARG A 86 -9.06 14.22 -2.04
CA ARG A 86 -9.39 12.80 -2.20
C ARG A 86 -8.77 12.20 -3.45
N GLU A 87 -8.70 12.98 -4.53
CA GLU A 87 -8.11 12.59 -5.81
C GLU A 87 -6.61 12.36 -5.66
N LYS A 88 -5.90 13.27 -4.99
CA LYS A 88 -4.45 13.13 -4.69
C LYS A 88 -4.18 11.88 -3.84
N VAL A 89 -5.01 11.63 -2.81
CA VAL A 89 -4.91 10.40 -1.99
C VAL A 89 -5.06 9.15 -2.87
N ILE A 90 -6.09 9.08 -3.71
CA ILE A 90 -6.31 7.93 -4.60
C ILE A 90 -5.14 7.73 -5.56
N GLU A 91 -4.57 8.83 -6.08
CA GLU A 91 -3.42 8.77 -6.98
C GLU A 91 -2.18 8.17 -6.29
N VAL A 92 -1.87 8.61 -5.07
CA VAL A 92 -0.78 8.05 -4.27
C VAL A 92 -1.00 6.54 -4.00
N MET A 93 -2.21 6.15 -3.62
CA MET A 93 -2.57 4.74 -3.41
C MET A 93 -2.42 3.92 -4.70
N LYS A 94 -2.80 4.48 -5.85
CA LYS A 94 -2.64 3.85 -7.16
C LYS A 94 -1.17 3.70 -7.55
N ASN A 95 -0.33 4.67 -7.23
CA ASN A 95 1.11 4.61 -7.52
C ASN A 95 1.78 3.46 -6.78
N LEU A 96 1.58 3.36 -5.46
CA LEU A 96 2.15 2.26 -4.69
C LEU A 96 1.55 0.89 -5.07
N THR A 97 0.23 0.84 -5.29
CA THR A 97 -0.42 -0.39 -5.79
C THR A 97 0.21 -0.85 -7.10
N THR A 98 0.42 0.07 -8.04
CA THR A 98 1.03 -0.25 -9.34
C THR A 98 2.46 -0.75 -9.17
N LEU A 99 3.27 -0.06 -8.36
CA LEU A 99 4.66 -0.43 -8.09
C LEU A 99 4.78 -1.85 -7.48
N LEU A 100 3.93 -2.19 -6.50
CA LEU A 100 3.93 -3.52 -5.89
C LEU A 100 3.50 -4.58 -6.91
N ARG A 101 2.44 -4.32 -7.71
CA ARG A 101 1.95 -5.25 -8.73
C ARG A 101 2.96 -5.51 -9.84
N THR A 102 3.68 -4.48 -10.28
CA THR A 102 4.68 -4.63 -11.36
C THR A 102 5.95 -5.30 -10.85
N THR A 103 6.35 -5.04 -9.60
CA THR A 103 7.58 -5.61 -9.02
C THR A 103 7.40 -7.07 -8.57
N PHE A 104 6.21 -7.40 -8.07
CA PHE A 104 5.85 -8.73 -7.56
C PHE A 104 4.64 -9.31 -8.32
N PRO A 105 4.77 -9.60 -9.63
CA PRO A 105 3.68 -10.17 -10.40
C PRO A 105 3.30 -11.55 -9.83
N GLY A 106 2.00 -11.78 -9.65
CA GLY A 106 1.46 -13.05 -9.13
C GLY A 106 1.57 -13.24 -7.61
N VAL A 107 2.16 -12.30 -6.88
CA VAL A 107 2.20 -12.32 -5.41
C VAL A 107 0.95 -11.62 -4.87
N ALA A 108 0.26 -12.26 -3.92
CA ALA A 108 -0.85 -11.64 -3.21
C ALA A 108 -0.35 -10.54 -2.28
N VAL A 109 -1.04 -9.39 -2.28
CA VAL A 109 -0.80 -8.31 -1.33
C VAL A 109 -2.06 -8.14 -0.49
N PHE A 110 -1.90 -8.03 0.82
CA PHE A 110 -2.96 -7.78 1.79
C PHE A 110 -2.83 -6.35 2.29
N PRO A 111 -3.52 -5.38 1.62
CA PRO A 111 -3.48 -3.99 2.02
C PRO A 111 -4.46 -3.70 3.16
N CYS A 112 -4.05 -2.83 4.07
CA CYS A 112 -4.89 -2.12 5.02
C CYS A 112 -4.78 -0.62 4.78
N LEU A 113 -5.78 0.13 5.22
CA LEU A 113 -5.72 1.59 5.24
C LEU A 113 -5.14 2.07 6.56
N GLY A 114 -4.13 2.91 6.47
CA GLY A 114 -3.64 3.70 7.59
C GLY A 114 -4.47 4.98 7.74
N ASN A 115 -4.29 5.69 8.84
CA ASN A 115 -5.11 6.85 9.16
C ASN A 115 -4.89 8.04 8.18
N HIS A 116 -3.76 8.08 7.47
CA HIS A 116 -3.47 9.06 6.41
C HIS A 116 -4.05 8.70 5.04
N ASP A 117 -4.51 7.46 4.84
CA ASP A 117 -5.02 6.97 3.55
C ASP A 117 -6.50 7.34 3.33
N TYR A 118 -6.93 8.50 3.83
CA TYR A 118 -8.26 9.05 3.55
C TYR A 118 -8.20 10.57 3.56
N PHE A 119 -9.15 11.21 2.87
CA PHE A 119 -9.30 12.66 2.93
C PHE A 119 -10.70 13.07 3.39
N PRO A 120 -10.82 13.93 4.41
CA PRO A 120 -9.76 14.36 5.32
C PRO A 120 -9.15 13.18 6.10
N HIS A 121 -7.87 13.25 6.48
CA HIS A 121 -7.19 12.18 7.21
C HIS A 121 -7.91 11.89 8.54
N ASN A 122 -7.81 10.65 9.04
CA ASN A 122 -8.47 10.13 10.25
C ASN A 122 -10.01 10.09 10.20
N GLN A 123 -10.66 10.56 9.13
CA GLN A 123 -12.12 10.68 9.04
C GLN A 123 -12.77 9.52 8.26
N PHE A 124 -12.44 8.28 8.63
CA PHE A 124 -12.98 7.08 7.98
C PHE A 124 -14.46 6.89 8.33
N PRO A 125 -15.39 6.97 7.36
CA PRO A 125 -16.78 6.66 7.62
C PRO A 125 -16.97 5.14 7.78
N ALA A 126 -17.76 4.71 8.77
CA ALA A 126 -18.19 3.33 8.95
C ALA A 126 -19.39 2.98 8.04
N ARG A 127 -19.29 3.33 6.75
CA ARG A 127 -20.30 3.08 5.72
C ARG A 127 -19.70 3.11 4.33
N ASP A 128 -20.44 2.52 3.39
CA ASP A 128 -20.16 2.59 1.95
C ASP A 128 -19.91 4.04 1.49
N ASN A 129 -18.87 4.20 0.68
CA ASN A 129 -18.59 5.46 -0.01
C ASN A 129 -17.74 5.23 -1.26
N ALA A 130 -17.71 6.24 -2.14
CA ALA A 130 -17.00 6.19 -3.41
C ALA A 130 -15.49 5.95 -3.28
N TYR A 131 -14.87 6.37 -2.17
CA TYR A 131 -13.44 6.15 -1.93
C TYR A 131 -13.14 4.67 -1.70
N TYR A 132 -13.87 3.99 -0.80
CA TYR A 132 -13.72 2.55 -0.61
C TYR A 132 -14.08 1.76 -1.88
N GLY A 133 -15.09 2.22 -2.63
CA GLY A 133 -15.42 1.65 -3.94
C GLY A 133 -14.27 1.73 -4.95
N GLY A 134 -13.62 2.89 -5.03
CA GLY A 134 -12.46 3.09 -5.91
C GLY A 134 -11.26 2.24 -5.53
N LEU A 135 -10.94 2.17 -4.23
CA LEU A 135 -9.87 1.31 -3.73
C LEU A 135 -10.18 -0.18 -3.89
N SER A 136 -11.43 -0.60 -3.69
CA SER A 136 -11.86 -1.98 -3.93
C SER A 136 -11.62 -2.39 -5.38
N GLN A 137 -11.90 -1.49 -6.35
CA GLN A 137 -11.59 -1.74 -7.76
C GLN A 137 -10.08 -1.79 -8.03
N LEU A 138 -9.32 -0.89 -7.41
CA LEU A 138 -7.85 -0.85 -7.53
C LEU A 138 -7.20 -2.13 -6.99
N TRP A 139 -7.72 -2.66 -5.88
CA TRP A 139 -7.22 -3.85 -5.19
C TRP A 139 -7.95 -5.14 -5.57
N ARG A 140 -8.92 -5.09 -6.48
CA ARG A 140 -9.65 -6.26 -7.00
C ARG A 140 -8.72 -7.42 -7.42
N PRO A 141 -7.54 -7.20 -8.00
CA PRO A 141 -6.62 -8.31 -8.30
C PRO A 141 -6.13 -9.09 -7.07
N TRP A 142 -6.21 -8.51 -5.88
CA TRP A 142 -5.82 -9.11 -4.60
C TRP A 142 -7.02 -9.52 -3.74
N LEU A 143 -8.16 -8.86 -3.89
CA LEU A 143 -9.41 -9.16 -3.19
C LEU A 143 -10.17 -10.28 -3.93
N ARG A 144 -10.51 -11.38 -3.26
CA ARG A 144 -11.33 -12.46 -3.87
C ARG A 144 -12.74 -11.94 -4.19
N GLU A 145 -13.32 -12.47 -5.26
CA GLU A 145 -14.70 -12.20 -5.67
C GLU A 145 -15.69 -12.89 -4.70
N THR A 146 -16.17 -12.14 -3.71
CA THR A 146 -17.59 -11.77 -3.51
C THR A 146 -17.77 -11.07 -2.15
N ASP A 147 -17.08 -11.55 -1.11
CA ASP A 147 -17.34 -11.07 0.26
C ASP A 147 -16.31 -10.02 0.73
N ALA A 148 -15.06 -10.12 0.26
CA ALA A 148 -14.01 -9.16 0.65
C ALA A 148 -14.21 -7.79 0.00
N GLY A 149 -14.61 -7.75 -1.28
CA GLY A 149 -14.92 -6.48 -1.96
C GLY A 149 -16.09 -5.75 -1.30
N VAL A 150 -17.16 -6.47 -0.93
CA VAL A 150 -18.37 -5.91 -0.29
C VAL A 150 -18.10 -5.50 1.16
N THR A 151 -17.39 -6.32 1.92
CA THR A 151 -17.02 -5.99 3.31
C THR A 151 -16.11 -4.77 3.37
N PHE A 152 -15.12 -4.69 2.46
CA PHE A 152 -14.23 -3.53 2.36
C PHE A 152 -14.97 -2.27 1.96
N THR A 153 -15.88 -2.34 0.98
CA THR A 153 -16.67 -1.16 0.59
C THR A 153 -17.49 -0.62 1.75
N GLN A 154 -17.94 -1.47 2.69
CA GLN A 154 -18.74 -1.05 3.85
C GLN A 154 -17.94 -0.37 4.96
N GLY A 155 -16.63 -0.18 4.79
CA GLY A 155 -15.76 0.40 5.83
C GLY A 155 -15.54 -0.54 7.00
N ARG A 156 -15.67 -1.86 6.76
CA ARG A 156 -15.42 -2.90 7.76
C ARG A 156 -14.03 -3.49 7.55
N PHE A 157 -13.42 -3.96 8.64
CA PHE A 157 -12.21 -4.76 8.57
C PHE A 157 -12.50 -6.09 7.88
N LEU A 158 -11.55 -6.56 7.07
CA LEU A 158 -11.62 -7.87 6.43
C LEU A 158 -11.10 -8.91 7.42
N ASP A 159 -12.01 -9.68 8.01
CA ASP A 159 -11.65 -10.76 8.95
C ASP A 159 -11.28 -12.07 8.23
N ASP A 160 -11.52 -12.15 6.91
CA ASP A 160 -11.24 -13.33 6.10
C ASP A 160 -10.56 -12.94 4.79
N PHE A 161 -9.24 -12.72 4.87
CA PHE A 161 -8.40 -12.94 3.69
C PHE A 161 -8.28 -14.45 3.50
N ALA A 162 -9.28 -15.07 2.87
CA ALA A 162 -9.13 -16.45 2.45
C ALA A 162 -7.86 -16.50 1.58
N LEU A 163 -6.84 -17.19 2.07
CA LEU A 163 -5.51 -17.32 1.46
C LEU A 163 -5.50 -18.56 0.53
N PRO A 164 -5.97 -18.48 -0.73
CA PRO A 164 -5.89 -19.64 -1.62
C PRO A 164 -4.45 -19.97 -2.04
N PHE A 165 -3.49 -19.09 -1.75
CA PHE A 165 -2.08 -19.25 -2.11
C PHE A 165 -1.20 -19.75 -0.98
N LEU A 166 -1.74 -19.97 0.22
CA LEU A 166 -0.99 -20.73 1.21
C LEU A 166 -1.04 -22.22 0.82
N PRO A 167 0.13 -22.85 0.64
CA PRO A 167 0.22 -24.30 0.48
C PRO A 167 -0.52 -24.96 1.65
N GLU A 168 -1.12 -26.12 1.40
CA GLU A 168 -2.02 -26.82 2.34
C GLU A 168 -1.44 -27.01 3.76
N GLY A 169 -0.12 -26.92 3.94
CA GLY A 169 0.56 -27.01 5.23
C GLY A 169 0.46 -25.78 6.14
N MET A 170 0.04 -24.61 5.65
CA MET A 170 -0.01 -23.37 6.46
C MET A 170 -1.46 -22.98 6.86
N ARG A 171 -2.44 -23.86 6.59
CA ARG A 171 -3.86 -23.71 7.02
C ARG A 171 -4.13 -24.40 8.35
N LYS A 172 -3.36 -24.10 9.39
CA LYS A 172 -3.61 -24.47 10.81
C LYS A 172 -2.92 -23.36 11.61
N TYR A 173 -3.59 -22.52 12.41
CA TYR A 173 -4.59 -22.76 13.44
C TYR A 173 -5.65 -21.66 13.48
#